data_AF-A0A957IJZ5-F1
#
_entry.id   AF-A0A957IJZ5-F1
#
_cell.length_a   1.000
_cell.length_b   1.000
_cell.length_c   1.000
_cell.angle_alpha   90.00
_cell.angle_beta   90.00
_cell.angle_gamma   90.00
#
_symmetry.space_group_name_H-M   'P 1'
#
loop_
_entity.id
_entity.type
_entity.pdbx_description
1 polymer ?
#
loop_
_entity_poly.entity_id
_entity_poly.type
_entity_poly.pdbx_seq_one_letter_code
_entity_poly.pdbx_strand_id
1 'polypeptide(L)'
;MPDPTTPTLENILGDAHFVATARLQGDGPDGRLPITEEMLRQEPSGNLFGLTQNAGMGWQPTEIGRPQYLILSTSGGLRDSDGHPIAQGYHTGHWELDLLVRQAAETLKEQGALPFAAYCSDPIPASTSIPSSQGRACCTGKRRTSAPMA
;
A
#
# COMPACT_ATOMS: atom_id res chain seq x y z
N MET A 1 -36.45 13.57 5.75
CA MET A 1 -36.10 13.25 4.35
C MET A 1 -34.61 13.40 4.20
N PRO A 2 -33.90 12.51 3.49
CA PRO A 2 -32.49 12.70 3.21
C PRO A 2 -32.27 14.03 2.48
N ASP A 3 -31.20 14.74 2.83
CA ASP A 3 -30.81 16.01 2.23
C ASP A 3 -30.52 15.80 0.72
N PRO A 4 -31.17 16.54 -0.20
CA PRO A 4 -30.97 16.38 -1.64
C PRO A 4 -29.53 16.64 -2.11
N THR A 5 -28.66 17.18 -1.26
CA THR A 5 -27.24 17.43 -1.57
C THR A 5 -26.30 16.30 -1.15
N THR A 6 -26.78 15.31 -0.38
CA THR A 6 -25.95 14.17 0.02
C THR A 6 -25.86 13.17 -1.15
N PRO A 7 -24.65 12.76 -1.56
CA PRO A 7 -24.49 11.76 -2.61
C PRO A 7 -25.21 10.46 -2.23
N THR A 8 -25.98 9.91 -3.16
CA THR A 8 -26.58 8.59 -2.98
C THR A 8 -25.52 7.49 -3.09
N LEU A 9 -25.84 6.28 -2.60
CA LEU A 9 -24.94 5.13 -2.73
C LEU A 9 -24.61 4.82 -4.19
N GLU A 10 -25.60 4.94 -5.07
CA GLU A 10 -25.44 4.77 -6.52
C GLU A 10 -24.51 5.83 -7.13
N ASN A 11 -24.53 7.07 -6.62
CA ASN A 11 -23.56 8.09 -7.04
C ASN A 11 -22.12 7.78 -6.63
N ILE A 12 -21.92 7.03 -5.53
CA ILE A 12 -20.60 6.70 -4.99
C ILE A 12 -20.05 5.41 -5.61
N LEU A 13 -20.86 4.36 -5.67
CA LEU A 13 -20.44 3.02 -6.09
C LEU A 13 -20.68 2.73 -7.57
N GLY A 14 -21.51 3.53 -8.25
CA GLY A 14 -22.04 3.22 -9.57
C GLY A 14 -23.23 2.25 -9.51
N ASP A 15 -23.66 1.79 -10.69
CA ASP A 15 -24.79 0.88 -10.88
C ASP A 15 -24.35 -0.54 -11.28
N ALA A 16 -25.31 -1.44 -11.50
CA ALA A 16 -25.03 -2.81 -11.94
C ALA A 16 -24.34 -2.85 -13.32
N HIS A 17 -24.59 -1.85 -14.17
CA HIS A 17 -23.96 -1.76 -15.48
C HIS A 17 -22.46 -1.46 -15.34
N PHE A 18 -22.10 -0.53 -14.46
CA PHE A 18 -20.70 -0.21 -14.14
C PHE A 18 -19.93 -1.46 -13.70
N VAL A 19 -20.48 -2.24 -12.76
CA VAL A 19 -19.86 -3.50 -12.31
C VAL A 19 -19.73 -4.52 -13.45
N ALA A 20 -20.74 -4.63 -14.31
CA ALA A 20 -20.70 -5.53 -15.46
C ALA A 20 -19.65 -5.15 -16.51
N THR A 21 -19.24 -3.88 -16.57
CA THR A 21 -18.15 -3.41 -17.44
C THR A 21 -16.75 -3.59 -16.84
N ALA A 22 -16.64 -4.00 -15.57
CA ALA A 22 -15.35 -4.21 -14.94
C ALA A 22 -14.59 -5.37 -15.61
N ARG A 23 -13.28 -5.18 -15.84
CA ARG A 23 -12.40 -6.22 -16.37
C ARG A 23 -12.09 -7.23 -15.26
N LEU A 24 -12.70 -8.41 -15.31
CA LEU A 24 -12.50 -9.49 -14.35
C LEU A 24 -11.41 -10.50 -14.77
N GLN A 25 -10.94 -10.41 -16.01
CA GLN A 25 -9.97 -11.31 -16.61
C GLN A 25 -8.99 -10.52 -17.48
N GLY A 26 -7.76 -11.01 -17.56
CA GLY A 26 -6.74 -10.47 -18.45
C GLY A 26 -5.87 -11.57 -19.00
N ASP A 27 -5.10 -11.24 -20.05
CA ASP A 27 -4.10 -12.14 -20.59
C ASP A 27 -3.01 -12.37 -19.55
N GLY A 28 -2.47 -13.59 -19.53
CA GLY A 28 -1.33 -13.91 -18.67
C GLY A 28 -0.07 -13.18 -19.13
N PRO A 29 0.90 -12.93 -18.23
CA PRO A 29 2.18 -12.36 -18.62
C PRO A 29 2.93 -13.33 -19.55
N ASP A 30 3.57 -12.79 -20.59
CA ASP A 30 4.43 -13.56 -21.47
C ASP A 30 5.66 -14.11 -20.72
N GLY A 31 6.12 -15.29 -21.11
CA GLY A 31 7.34 -15.91 -20.60
C GLY A 31 7.11 -17.19 -19.81
N ARG A 32 8.08 -17.56 -18.96
CA ARG A 32 8.05 -18.76 -18.14
C ARG A 32 8.55 -18.45 -16.73
N LEU A 33 7.85 -18.98 -15.73
CA LEU A 33 8.31 -18.91 -14.36
C LEU A 33 9.56 -19.80 -14.20
N PRO A 34 10.54 -19.41 -13.37
CA PRO A 34 11.76 -20.18 -13.10
C PRO A 34 11.48 -21.32 -12.11
N ILE A 35 10.45 -22.11 -12.36
CA ILE A 35 10.05 -23.25 -11.53
C ILE A 35 10.83 -24.48 -11.98
N THR A 36 11.50 -25.14 -11.03
CA THR A 36 12.22 -26.41 -11.27
C THR A 36 11.40 -27.61 -10.82
N GLU A 37 11.75 -28.80 -11.32
CA GLU A 37 11.14 -30.06 -10.86
C GLU A 37 11.30 -30.25 -9.36
N GLU A 38 12.47 -29.89 -8.82
CA GLU A 38 12.74 -30.02 -7.39
C GLU A 38 11.82 -29.13 -6.55
N MET A 39 11.61 -27.88 -7.00
CA MET A 39 10.67 -26.97 -6.35
C MET A 39 9.25 -27.55 -6.34
N LEU A 40 8.82 -28.16 -7.44
CA LEU A 40 7.49 -28.79 -7.52
C LEU A 40 7.34 -29.98 -6.55
N ARG A 41 8.43 -30.70 -6.27
CA ARG A 41 8.41 -31.89 -5.41
C ARG A 41 8.58 -31.56 -3.94
N GLN A 42 9.32 -30.51 -3.61
CA GLN A 42 9.83 -30.29 -2.25
C GLN A 42 9.41 -28.97 -1.61
N GLU A 43 9.14 -27.92 -2.41
CA GLU A 43 8.78 -26.62 -1.84
C GLU A 43 7.33 -26.61 -1.35
N PRO A 44 7.03 -25.86 -0.26
CA PRO A 44 5.67 -25.55 0.10
C PRO A 44 4.92 -24.90 -1.06
N SER A 45 3.65 -25.27 -1.24
CA SER A 45 2.80 -24.72 -2.29
C SER A 45 2.71 -23.19 -2.25
N GLY A 46 2.80 -22.58 -1.07
CA GLY A 46 2.83 -21.12 -0.90
C GLY A 46 4.00 -20.44 -1.62
N ASN A 47 5.17 -21.09 -1.71
CA ASN A 47 6.34 -20.55 -2.41
C ASN A 47 6.09 -20.52 -3.93
N LEU A 48 5.58 -21.61 -4.49
CA LEU A 48 5.21 -21.71 -5.90
C LEU A 48 4.07 -20.75 -6.26
N PHE A 49 3.06 -20.68 -5.40
CA PHE A 49 1.94 -19.76 -5.57
C PHE A 49 2.40 -18.31 -5.54
N GLY A 50 3.30 -17.94 -4.60
CA GLY A 50 3.88 -16.60 -4.54
C GLY A 50 4.57 -16.19 -5.84
N LEU A 51 5.34 -17.10 -6.46
CA LEU A 51 5.95 -16.86 -7.77
C LEU A 51 4.91 -16.61 -8.87
N THR A 52 3.87 -17.46 -8.94
CA THR A 52 2.78 -17.29 -9.92
C THR A 52 2.00 -16.00 -9.69
N GLN A 53 1.76 -15.63 -8.43
CA GLN A 53 1.04 -14.43 -8.03
C GLN A 53 1.84 -13.17 -8.39
N ASN A 54 3.15 -13.14 -8.13
CA ASN A 54 4.00 -12.01 -8.49
C ASN A 54 3.95 -11.73 -10.01
N ALA A 55 4.01 -12.77 -10.83
CA ALA A 55 3.87 -12.65 -12.27
C ALA A 55 2.46 -12.18 -12.68
N GLY A 56 1.42 -12.77 -12.09
CA GLY A 56 0.02 -12.39 -12.35
C GLY A 56 -0.32 -10.94 -11.94
N MET A 57 0.39 -10.40 -10.95
CA MET A 57 0.30 -9.01 -10.51
C MET A 57 1.12 -8.04 -11.40
N GLY A 58 1.73 -8.54 -12.47
CA GLY A 58 2.40 -7.74 -13.50
C GLY A 58 3.93 -7.66 -13.39
N TRP A 59 4.56 -8.41 -12.48
CA TRP A 59 6.02 -8.46 -12.43
C TRP A 59 6.60 -9.35 -13.54
N GLN A 60 7.79 -9.02 -14.03
CA GLN A 60 8.43 -9.80 -15.09
C GLN A 60 8.76 -11.23 -14.60
N PRO A 61 8.34 -12.30 -15.32
CA PRO A 61 8.58 -13.69 -14.88
C PRO A 61 10.04 -14.08 -14.66
N THR A 62 10.99 -13.37 -15.28
CA THR A 62 12.43 -13.58 -15.08
C THR A 62 12.97 -12.92 -13.79
N GLU A 63 12.20 -12.02 -13.18
CA GLU A 63 12.61 -11.22 -12.03
C GLU A 63 11.92 -11.60 -10.71
N ILE A 64 10.91 -12.49 -10.74
CA ILE A 64 10.12 -12.88 -9.55
C ILE A 64 10.91 -13.61 -8.46
N GLY A 65 12.10 -14.13 -8.79
CA GLY A 65 13.01 -14.79 -7.84
C GLY A 65 13.93 -13.84 -7.08
N ARG A 66 13.81 -12.52 -7.28
CA ARG A 66 14.60 -11.51 -6.57
C ARG A 66 14.29 -11.49 -5.07
N PRO A 67 15.22 -11.00 -4.22
CA PRO A 67 14.95 -10.76 -2.81
C PRO A 67 13.72 -9.87 -2.63
N GLN A 68 12.80 -10.29 -1.76
CA GLN A 68 11.49 -9.67 -1.57
C GLN A 68 11.49 -8.79 -0.32
N TYR A 69 11.00 -7.55 -0.42
CA TYR A 69 10.92 -6.62 0.71
C TYR A 69 9.53 -5.98 0.80
N LEU A 70 9.00 -5.87 2.02
CA LEU A 70 7.75 -5.17 2.28
C LEU A 70 8.02 -3.73 2.74
N ILE A 71 7.49 -2.78 2.00
CA ILE A 71 7.35 -1.38 2.42
C ILE A 71 5.99 -1.26 3.11
N LEU A 72 6.01 -1.08 4.43
CA LEU A 72 4.80 -0.84 5.21
C LEU A 72 4.67 0.64 5.53
N SER A 73 3.54 1.24 5.17
CA SER A 73 3.28 2.67 5.33
C SER A 73 1.93 2.92 6.02
N THR A 74 1.77 4.08 6.63
CA THR A 74 0.48 4.56 7.15
C THR A 74 -0.22 5.52 6.19
N SER A 75 0.04 5.41 4.88
CA SER A 75 -0.52 6.32 3.86
C SER A 75 -2.04 6.48 4.01
N GLY A 76 -2.50 7.73 3.92
CA GLY A 76 -3.92 8.10 4.01
C GLY A 76 -4.27 9.25 3.07
N GLY A 77 -5.51 9.27 2.59
CA GLY A 77 -5.93 10.14 1.49
C GLY A 77 -5.56 9.56 0.12
N LEU A 78 -5.93 10.28 -0.95
CA LEU A 78 -5.66 9.91 -2.34
C LEU A 78 -5.27 11.16 -3.12
N ARG A 79 -4.21 11.07 -3.91
CA ARG A 79 -3.75 12.12 -4.83
C ARG A 79 -3.77 11.62 -6.26
N ASP A 80 -3.99 12.55 -7.17
CA ASP A 80 -3.81 12.31 -8.60
C ASP A 80 -2.32 12.28 -8.98
N SER A 81 -2.01 11.87 -10.20
CA SER A 81 -0.62 11.82 -10.71
C SER A 81 0.08 13.17 -10.68
N ASP A 82 -0.68 14.26 -10.82
CA ASP A 82 -0.17 15.64 -10.79
C ASP A 82 -0.03 16.18 -9.36
N GLY A 83 -0.27 15.35 -8.35
CA GLY A 83 -0.12 15.67 -6.92
C GLY A 83 -1.32 16.38 -6.30
N HIS A 84 -2.36 16.72 -7.06
CA HIS A 84 -3.59 17.31 -6.54
C HIS A 84 -4.39 16.31 -5.67
N PRO A 85 -5.00 16.74 -4.55
CA PRO A 85 -5.77 15.84 -3.70
C PRO A 85 -7.11 15.46 -4.34
N ILE A 86 -7.38 14.15 -4.44
CA ILE A 86 -8.69 13.57 -4.78
C ILE A 86 -9.47 13.29 -3.49
N ALA A 87 -8.79 12.81 -2.44
CA ALA A 87 -9.34 12.61 -1.11
C ALA A 87 -8.33 13.04 -0.03
N GLN A 88 -8.82 13.70 1.01
CA GLN A 88 -7.97 14.21 2.08
C GLN A 88 -7.53 13.09 3.05
N GLY A 89 -6.29 13.17 3.52
CA GLY A 89 -5.82 12.37 4.65
C GLY A 89 -6.25 12.96 5.99
N TYR A 90 -6.23 12.14 7.05
CA TYR A 90 -6.69 12.56 8.39
C TYR A 90 -5.83 13.62 9.09
N HIS A 91 -4.54 13.72 8.74
CA HIS A 91 -3.62 14.69 9.31
C HIS A 91 -2.43 14.91 8.37
N THR A 92 -1.65 15.94 8.66
CA THR A 92 -0.44 16.29 7.89
C THR A 92 0.62 15.18 7.88
N GLY A 93 0.60 14.25 8.84
CA GLY A 93 1.45 13.06 8.80
C GLY A 93 1.21 12.12 7.61
N HIS A 94 0.05 12.20 6.94
CA HIS A 94 -0.21 11.45 5.71
C HIS A 94 0.34 12.14 4.46
N TRP A 95 0.84 13.37 4.60
CA TRP A 95 1.33 14.14 3.48
C TRP A 95 2.64 13.53 2.95
N GLU A 96 2.68 13.29 1.63
CA GLU A 96 3.84 12.75 0.87
C GLU A 96 4.30 11.33 1.22
N LEU A 97 3.54 10.57 2.00
CA LEU A 97 3.89 9.17 2.29
C LEU A 97 3.90 8.30 1.03
N ASP A 98 3.01 8.56 0.08
CA ASP A 98 2.95 7.88 -1.22
C ASP A 98 4.22 8.14 -2.06
N LEU A 99 4.76 9.37 -2.01
CA LEU A 99 6.02 9.72 -2.66
C LEU A 99 7.22 8.99 -2.02
N LEU A 100 7.25 8.89 -0.69
CA LEU A 100 8.30 8.15 0.00
C LEU A 100 8.25 6.64 -0.29
N VAL A 101 7.03 6.06 -0.33
CA VAL A 101 6.82 4.66 -0.71
C VAL A 101 7.28 4.41 -2.15
N ARG A 102 6.92 5.32 -3.07
CA ARG A 102 7.38 5.27 -4.46
C ARG A 102 8.90 5.27 -4.54
N GLN A 103 9.55 6.25 -3.91
CA GLN A 103 11.01 6.37 -3.94
C GLN A 103 11.69 5.13 -3.36
N ALA A 104 11.18 4.58 -2.25
CA ALA A 104 11.72 3.36 -1.67
C ALA A 104 11.56 2.15 -2.60
N ALA A 105 10.42 2.00 -3.26
CA ALA A 105 10.16 0.92 -4.20
C ALA A 105 11.06 1.01 -5.45
N GLU A 106 11.21 2.21 -6.02
CA GLU A 106 12.09 2.46 -7.16
C GLU A 106 13.55 2.15 -6.82
N THR A 107 14.04 2.63 -5.67
CA THR A 107 15.40 2.31 -5.20
C THR A 107 15.60 0.80 -5.00
N LEU A 108 14.66 0.10 -4.36
CA LEU A 108 14.76 -1.36 -4.17
C LEU A 108 14.82 -2.09 -5.51
N LYS A 109 13.99 -1.68 -6.47
CA LYS A 109 13.99 -2.26 -7.82
C LYS A 109 15.32 -2.04 -8.53
N GLU A 110 15.90 -0.85 -8.44
CA GLU A 110 17.23 -0.53 -8.99
C GLU A 110 18.34 -1.39 -8.36
N GLN A 111 18.21 -1.73 -7.08
CA GLN A 111 19.13 -2.62 -6.37
C GLN A 111 18.86 -4.12 -6.62
N GLY A 112 18.00 -4.45 -7.59
CA GLY A 112 17.73 -5.85 -7.95
C GLY A 112 16.83 -6.59 -6.95
N ALA A 113 16.03 -5.87 -6.17
CA ALA A 113 15.02 -6.44 -5.29
C ALA A 113 13.61 -6.38 -5.90
N LEU A 114 12.66 -7.08 -5.28
CA LEU A 114 11.23 -7.05 -5.59
C LEU A 114 10.47 -6.40 -4.42
N PRO A 115 10.05 -5.13 -4.56
CA PRO A 115 9.31 -4.43 -3.51
C PRO A 115 7.82 -4.80 -3.52
N PHE A 116 7.28 -5.07 -2.34
CA PHE A 116 5.86 -5.07 -2.04
C PHE A 116 5.52 -3.81 -1.26
N ALA A 117 4.29 -3.31 -1.39
CA ALA A 117 3.78 -2.22 -0.57
C ALA A 117 2.48 -2.64 0.12
N ALA A 118 2.38 -2.34 1.41
CA ALA A 118 1.15 -2.47 2.17
C ALA A 118 0.92 -1.23 3.01
N TYR A 119 -0.35 -0.98 3.33
CA TYR A 119 -0.75 0.14 4.15
C TYR A 119 -1.49 -0.34 5.39
N CYS A 120 -1.09 0.17 6.55
CA CYS A 120 -1.82 -0.03 7.80
C CYS A 120 -2.46 1.29 8.24
N SER A 121 -3.57 1.20 8.98
CA SER A 121 -4.23 2.39 9.52
C SER A 121 -3.31 3.10 10.50
N ASP A 122 -3.17 4.43 10.38
CA ASP A 122 -2.49 5.25 11.38
C ASP A 122 -3.34 5.36 12.66
N PRO A 123 -2.91 4.80 13.81
CA PRO A 123 -3.66 4.88 15.05
C PRO A 123 -3.44 6.26 15.70
N ILE A 124 -3.91 7.33 15.06
CA ILE A 124 -4.03 8.62 15.73
C ILE A 124 -5.50 8.81 16.12
N PRO A 125 -5.83 8.97 17.41
CA PRO A 125 -7.19 9.31 17.81
C PRO A 125 -7.49 10.71 17.29
N ALA A 126 -8.35 10.79 16.27
CA ALA A 126 -9.02 12.03 15.91
C ALA A 126 -9.82 12.47 17.14
N SER A 127 -9.28 13.41 17.92
CA SER A 127 -9.86 13.94 19.16
C SER A 127 -10.16 12.91 20.25
N THR A 128 -9.18 12.53 21.09
CA THR A 128 -9.51 12.00 22.42
C THR A 128 -8.42 12.33 23.42
N SER A 129 -8.80 13.06 24.47
CA SER A 129 -8.04 13.15 25.71
C SER A 129 -7.91 11.75 26.32
N ILE A 130 -6.86 11.02 25.98
CA ILE A 130 -6.52 9.76 26.65
C ILE A 130 -5.95 10.12 28.03
N PRO A 131 -6.51 9.61 29.15
CA PRO A 131 -5.92 9.78 30.47
C PRO A 131 -4.54 9.12 30.48
N SER A 132 -3.56 9.80 31.08
CA SER A 132 -2.13 9.47 31.09
C SER A 132 -1.73 8.13 31.74
N SER A 133 -2.68 7.23 32.02
CA SER A 133 -2.46 5.99 32.76
C SER A 133 -2.51 4.70 31.93
N GLN A 134 -2.80 4.74 30.63
CA GLN A 134 -2.80 3.53 29.79
C GLN A 134 -1.96 3.70 28.52
N GLY A 135 -0.90 2.89 28.44
CA GLY A 135 -0.33 2.37 27.21
C GLY A 135 0.32 3.38 26.27
N ARG A 136 1.65 3.51 26.35
CA ARG A 136 2.46 4.16 25.32
C ARG A 136 2.20 3.49 23.97
N ALA A 137 1.65 4.23 23.02
CA ALA A 137 1.68 3.89 21.62
C ALA A 137 2.18 5.10 20.82
N CYS A 138 3.17 4.80 19.97
CA CYS A 138 3.61 5.47 18.75
C CYS A 138 3.50 7.01 18.69
N CYS A 139 4.64 7.66 18.47
CA CYS A 139 4.75 9.04 17.97
C CYS A 139 4.69 10.18 19.00
N THR A 140 5.47 10.11 20.09
CA THR A 140 5.95 11.34 20.78
C THR A 140 7.44 11.56 20.53
N GLY A 141 7.77 11.87 19.28
CA GLY A 141 9.10 12.26 18.80
C GLY A 141 9.14 13.68 18.27
N LYS A 142 8.45 14.64 18.91
CA LYS A 142 8.64 16.08 18.62
C LYS A 142 8.68 16.88 19.93
N ARG A 143 9.85 16.87 20.57
CA ARG A 143 10.32 18.04 21.31
C ARG A 143 11.79 18.27 20.96
N ARG A 144 12.02 19.19 20.01
CA ARG A 144 13.24 19.99 20.00
C ARG A 144 13.19 20.84 21.26
N THR A 145 13.99 20.50 22.27
CA THR A 145 14.40 21.45 23.29
C THR A 145 15.88 21.73 23.03
N SER A 146 16.14 22.93 22.51
CA SER A 146 17.44 23.58 22.57
C SER A 146 18.00 23.47 24.00
N ALA A 147 19.16 22.85 24.16
CA ALA A 147 19.91 22.93 25.41
C ALA A 147 20.44 24.37 25.58
N PRO A 148 20.30 25.00 26.75
CA PRO A 148 21.08 26.18 27.05
C PRO A 148 22.52 25.76 27.39
N MET A 149 23.50 26.52 26.88
CA MET A 149 24.89 26.43 27.30
C MET A 149 24.99 26.75 28.80
N ALA A 150 25.65 25.85 29.54
CA ALA A 150 26.32 26.11 30.81
C ALA A 150 27.53 25.18 30.89
#